data_AF-A0A1W9LYW6-F1
#
_entry.id   AF-A0A1W9LYW6-F1
#
_cell.length_a   1.000
_cell.length_b   1.000
_cell.length_c   1.000
_cell.angle_alpha   90.00
_cell.angle_beta   90.00
_cell.angle_gamma   90.00
#
_symmetry.space_group_name_H-M   'P 1'
#
loop_
_entity.id
_entity.type
_entity.pdbx_description
1 polymer ?
#
loop_
_entity_poly.entity_id
_entity_poly.type
_entity_poly.pdbx_seq_one_letter_code
_entity_poly.pdbx_strand_id
1 'polypeptide(L)'
;MKEHWHLDEEGTFEGLEEERSAFFALARRRELAKNDIIFFEDDAGDTCFYLEKGLVKIFRIAPSGKEPIFFLRRAGELFGLAEVMVSERRKANAQALVPSVLYEIQRPDFDAFLAGHHRAARRIISILGSRVRYLGEQVSNLMVCDVDKRLAKLLVHLAYEHLRSEDSWEQPVTISPSLTQEQLAAMTGSCQQTISELLKEYQDEGLLQVDRRHIVVLNPLKLLEKAEL
;
A
#
# COMPACT_ATOMS: atom_id res chain seq x y z
N MET A 1 6.83 -14.10 13.98
CA MET A 1 7.09 -12.77 13.38
C MET A 1 8.09 -12.76 12.20
N LYS A 2 9.11 -13.62 12.08
CA LYS A 2 10.06 -13.62 10.93
C LYS A 2 9.50 -14.13 9.59
N GLU A 3 8.34 -14.78 9.58
CA GLU A 3 7.76 -15.39 8.37
C GLU A 3 6.94 -14.41 7.51
N HIS A 4 6.47 -13.29 8.08
CA HIS A 4 5.64 -12.30 7.37
C HIS A 4 6.37 -10.97 7.14
N TRP A 5 7.62 -11.05 6.68
CA TRP A 5 8.44 -9.88 6.32
C TRP A 5 7.75 -8.90 5.35
N HIS A 6 6.75 -9.36 4.58
CA HIS A 6 5.99 -8.53 3.64
C HIS A 6 4.94 -7.64 4.32
N LEU A 7 4.69 -7.88 5.62
CA LEU A 7 3.78 -7.09 6.44
C LEU A 7 4.53 -5.99 7.22
N ASP A 8 5.84 -6.16 7.46
CA ASP A 8 6.64 -5.22 8.24
C ASP A 8 6.92 -3.94 7.45
N GLU A 9 6.16 -2.89 7.76
CA GLU A 9 6.27 -1.55 7.16
C GLU A 9 6.94 -0.60 8.17
N GLU A 10 8.27 -0.63 8.24
CA GLU A 10 9.04 0.48 8.82
C GLU A 10 8.83 1.74 7.97
N GLY A 11 8.67 2.89 8.64
CA GLY A 11 8.60 4.17 7.94
C GLY A 11 9.89 4.41 7.16
N THR A 12 9.81 5.03 5.98
CA THR A 12 10.99 5.24 5.10
C THR A 12 12.19 5.80 5.85
N PHE A 13 11.96 6.76 6.75
CA PHE A 13 13.02 7.44 7.50
C PHE A 13 13.13 7.01 8.97
N GLU A 14 12.56 5.86 9.34
CA GLU A 14 12.68 5.32 10.69
C GLU A 14 14.15 4.99 11.01
N GLY A 15 14.70 5.63 12.05
CA GLY A 15 16.11 5.55 12.43
C GLY A 15 17.08 6.32 11.52
N LEU A 16 16.57 7.25 10.71
CA LEU A 16 17.32 8.06 9.72
C LEU A 16 16.95 9.55 9.84
N GLU A 17 17.12 10.15 11.03
CA GLU A 17 16.67 11.51 11.34
C GLU A 17 17.43 12.60 10.56
N GLU A 18 18.72 12.38 10.30
CA GLU A 18 19.55 13.28 9.50
C GLU A 18 19.07 13.28 8.04
N GLU A 19 18.90 12.09 7.46
CA GLU A 19 18.45 11.92 6.08
C GLU A 19 17.01 12.41 5.91
N ARG A 20 16.16 12.21 6.92
CA ARG A 20 14.80 12.77 6.97
C ARG A 20 14.84 14.30 6.82
N SER A 21 15.70 14.95 7.60
CA SER A 21 15.82 16.41 7.60
C SER A 21 16.37 16.93 6.27
N ALA A 22 17.39 16.27 5.72
CA ALA A 22 17.96 16.60 4.41
C ALA A 22 16.94 16.43 3.27
N PHE A 23 16.14 15.35 3.29
CA PHE A 23 15.08 15.14 2.30
C PHE A 23 14.04 16.26 2.32
N PHE A 24 13.52 16.62 3.50
CA PHE A 24 12.50 17.66 3.62
C PHE A 24 13.01 19.08 3.34
N ALA A 25 14.32 19.32 3.43
CA ALA A 25 14.93 20.57 3.00
C ALA A 25 14.91 20.75 1.46
N LEU A 26 14.89 19.65 0.72
CA LEU A 26 14.86 19.63 -0.75
C LEU A 26 13.44 19.43 -1.31
N ALA A 27 12.57 18.78 -0.56
CA ALA A 27 11.23 18.43 -1.02
C ALA A 27 10.21 19.56 -0.81
N ARG A 28 9.25 19.68 -1.74
CA ARG A 28 8.15 20.63 -1.65
C ARG A 28 6.91 19.97 -1.08
N ARG A 29 6.29 20.60 -0.08
CA ARG A 29 5.03 20.13 0.48
C ARG A 29 3.85 20.43 -0.46
N ARG A 30 2.96 19.45 -0.63
CA ARG A 30 1.72 19.54 -1.41
C ARG A 30 0.57 18.91 -0.64
N GLU A 31 -0.55 19.62 -0.56
CA GLU A 31 -1.80 19.11 0.00
C GLU A 31 -2.73 18.63 -1.12
N LEU A 32 -3.48 17.58 -0.84
CA LEU A 32 -4.39 16.94 -1.79
C LEU A 32 -5.74 16.72 -1.14
N ALA A 33 -6.80 17.03 -1.89
CA ALA A 33 -8.13 16.60 -1.57
C ALA A 33 -8.30 15.10 -1.86
N LYS A 34 -9.36 14.52 -1.31
CA LYS A 34 -9.78 13.17 -1.68
C LYS A 34 -10.04 13.11 -3.19
N ASN A 35 -9.56 12.03 -3.82
CA ASN A 35 -9.63 11.72 -5.25
C ASN A 35 -8.72 12.57 -6.15
N ASP A 36 -7.88 13.45 -5.61
CA ASP A 36 -6.89 14.15 -6.42
C ASP A 36 -5.90 13.17 -7.06
N ILE A 37 -5.64 13.38 -8.34
CA ILE A 37 -4.60 12.65 -9.08
C ILE A 37 -3.25 13.30 -8.80
N ILE A 38 -2.27 12.47 -8.45
CA ILE A 38 -0.89 12.88 -8.17
C ILE A 38 -0.09 12.88 -9.47
N PHE A 39 -0.23 11.82 -10.27
CA PHE A 39 0.28 11.69 -11.64
C PHE A 39 -0.53 10.63 -12.40
N PHE A 40 -0.50 10.71 -13.73
CA PHE A 40 -1.07 9.75 -14.64
C PHE A 40 0.00 8.81 -15.21
N GLU A 41 -0.46 7.68 -15.77
CA GLU A 41 0.35 6.86 -16.65
C GLU A 41 0.88 7.70 -17.82
N ASP A 42 2.11 7.40 -18.25
CA ASP A 42 2.87 8.11 -19.28
C ASP A 42 3.30 9.56 -18.96
N ASP A 43 2.94 10.13 -17.80
CA ASP A 43 3.56 11.37 -17.32
C ASP A 43 5.09 11.23 -17.17
N ALA A 44 5.78 12.36 -17.08
CA ALA A 44 7.20 12.39 -16.75
C ALA A 44 7.44 11.69 -15.39
N GLY A 45 8.37 10.73 -15.37
CA GLY A 45 8.76 10.01 -14.17
C GLY A 45 9.92 10.66 -13.43
N ASP A 46 9.90 11.99 -13.29
CA ASP A 46 11.03 12.80 -12.78
C ASP A 46 10.86 13.25 -11.32
N THR A 47 9.82 12.78 -10.62
CA THR A 47 9.48 13.24 -9.26
C THR A 47 9.26 12.06 -8.30
N CYS A 48 9.88 12.06 -7.13
CA CYS A 48 9.57 11.12 -6.05
C CYS A 48 8.63 11.77 -5.04
N PHE A 49 7.84 10.95 -4.33
CA PHE A 49 6.86 11.44 -3.38
C PHE A 49 6.99 10.73 -2.04
N TYR A 50 7.01 11.48 -0.95
CA TYR A 50 6.86 10.97 0.42
C TYR A 50 5.46 11.30 0.93
N LEU A 51 4.72 10.30 1.40
CA LEU A 51 3.39 10.52 1.96
C LEU A 51 3.52 10.81 3.46
N GLU A 52 3.22 12.05 3.88
CA GLU A 52 3.23 12.41 5.30
C GLU A 52 1.95 11.97 6.00
N LYS A 53 0.81 12.14 5.33
CA LYS A 53 -0.52 11.77 5.83
C LYS A 53 -1.41 11.34 4.67
N GLY A 54 -2.30 10.39 4.94
CA GLY A 54 -3.33 9.95 4.01
C GLY A 54 -3.08 8.56 3.44
N LEU A 55 -3.71 8.28 2.30
CA LEU A 55 -3.63 7.00 1.60
C LEU A 55 -3.70 7.25 0.09
N VAL A 56 -2.77 6.65 -0.65
CA VAL A 56 -2.70 6.77 -2.10
C VAL A 56 -2.84 5.39 -2.74
N LYS A 57 -3.70 5.24 -3.76
CA LYS A 57 -3.71 4.04 -4.61
C LYS A 57 -2.79 4.22 -5.80
N ILE A 58 -2.06 3.15 -6.14
CA ILE A 58 -1.32 3.01 -7.40
C ILE A 58 -2.08 2.02 -8.27
N PHE A 59 -2.51 2.44 -9.46
CA PHE A 59 -3.44 1.67 -10.28
C PHE A 59 -3.23 1.91 -11.77
N ARG A 60 -3.79 1.04 -12.61
CA ARG A 60 -3.90 1.24 -14.06
C ARG A 60 -5.35 1.14 -14.50
N ILE A 61 -5.61 1.58 -15.72
CA ILE A 61 -6.89 1.38 -16.39
C ILE A 61 -6.62 0.39 -17.52
N ALA A 62 -7.19 -0.81 -17.40
CA ALA A 62 -7.09 -1.82 -18.45
C ALA A 62 -7.96 -1.44 -19.67
N PRO A 63 -7.67 -1.96 -20.87
CA PRO A 63 -8.52 -1.73 -22.05
C PRO A 63 -9.99 -2.14 -21.86
N SER A 64 -10.25 -3.06 -20.93
CA SER A 64 -11.60 -3.48 -20.53
C SER A 64 -12.33 -2.48 -19.63
N GLY A 65 -11.69 -1.37 -19.25
CA GLY A 65 -12.19 -0.40 -18.27
C GLY A 65 -11.99 -0.81 -16.81
N LYS A 66 -11.44 -2.00 -16.53
CA LYS A 66 -11.12 -2.42 -15.16
C LYS A 66 -9.95 -1.61 -14.60
N GLU A 67 -10.03 -1.25 -13.33
CA GLU A 67 -8.97 -0.51 -12.62
C GLU A 67 -8.23 -1.39 -11.62
N PRO A 68 -7.28 -2.27 -12.02
CA PRO A 68 -6.48 -3.00 -11.05
C PRO A 68 -5.67 -2.05 -10.16
N ILE A 69 -5.77 -2.24 -8.85
CA ILE A 69 -4.97 -1.52 -7.85
C ILE A 69 -3.80 -2.41 -7.45
N PHE A 70 -2.58 -1.96 -7.74
CA PHE A 70 -1.37 -2.74 -7.47
C PHE A 70 -0.86 -2.55 -6.05
N PHE A 71 -0.95 -1.32 -5.56
CA PHE A 71 -0.41 -0.94 -4.27
C PHE A 71 -1.26 0.14 -3.62
N LEU A 72 -1.30 0.10 -2.30
CA LEU A 72 -1.63 1.25 -1.49
C LEU A 72 -0.33 1.84 -0.93
N ARG A 73 -0.32 3.16 -0.74
CA ARG A 73 0.76 3.87 -0.07
C ARG A 73 0.22 4.59 1.14
N ARG A 74 0.82 4.32 2.29
CA ARG A 74 0.48 4.84 3.62
C ARG A 74 1.43 5.94 4.06
N ALA A 75 1.04 6.64 5.12
CA ALA A 75 1.89 7.63 5.76
C ALA A 75 3.24 7.01 6.14
N GLY A 76 4.33 7.72 5.86
CA GLY A 76 5.69 7.22 6.07
C GLY A 76 6.33 6.57 4.84
N GLU A 77 5.58 6.30 3.76
CA GLU A 77 6.12 5.65 2.57
C GLU A 77 6.56 6.62 1.46
N LEU A 78 7.64 6.24 0.77
CA LEU A 78 8.03 6.82 -0.53
C LEU A 78 7.39 6.07 -1.71
N PHE A 79 6.94 6.80 -2.73
CA PHE A 79 6.46 6.23 -3.98
C PHE A 79 6.88 7.06 -5.19
N GLY A 80 6.63 6.53 -6.40
CA GLY A 80 7.15 7.11 -7.63
C GLY A 80 8.66 6.87 -7.85
N LEU A 81 9.26 5.97 -7.07
CA LEU A 81 10.70 5.68 -7.07
C LEU A 81 11.18 5.01 -8.37
N ALA A 82 10.42 4.03 -8.89
CA ALA A 82 10.90 3.16 -9.97
C ALA A 82 11.29 3.97 -11.20
N GLU A 83 10.39 4.83 -11.68
CA GLU A 83 10.62 5.64 -12.87
C GLU A 83 11.70 6.71 -12.68
N VAL A 84 11.80 7.29 -11.49
CA VAL A 84 12.86 8.26 -11.16
C VAL A 84 14.24 7.62 -11.25
N MET A 85 14.39 6.41 -10.70
CA MET A 85 15.66 5.69 -10.67
C MET A 85 16.15 5.23 -12.05
N VAL A 86 15.24 4.98 -13.00
CA VAL A 86 15.60 4.54 -14.36
C VAL A 86 15.41 5.62 -15.44
N SER A 87 14.96 6.82 -15.06
CA SER A 87 14.66 7.92 -15.97
C SER A 87 13.63 7.56 -17.06
N GLU A 88 12.56 6.88 -16.67
CA GLU A 88 11.48 6.44 -17.56
C GLU A 88 10.17 7.21 -17.31
N ARG A 89 9.18 7.01 -18.18
CA ARG A 89 7.81 7.53 -17.97
C ARG A 89 7.03 6.66 -16.98
N ARG A 90 6.04 7.28 -16.30
CA ARG A 90 5.11 6.60 -15.38
C ARG A 90 4.47 5.39 -16.03
N LYS A 91 4.48 4.25 -15.32
CA LYS A 91 3.79 3.02 -15.78
C LYS A 91 2.44 2.80 -15.12
N ALA A 92 2.04 3.68 -14.21
CA ALA A 92 0.78 3.61 -13.49
C ALA A 92 0.30 5.01 -13.12
N ASN A 93 -0.92 5.09 -12.63
CA ASN A 93 -1.54 6.28 -12.07
C ASN A 93 -1.42 6.26 -10.55
N ALA A 94 -1.41 7.44 -9.93
CA ALA A 94 -1.47 7.59 -8.47
C ALA A 94 -2.61 8.54 -8.08
N GLN A 95 -3.47 8.13 -7.15
CA GLN A 95 -4.62 8.91 -6.67
C GLN A 95 -4.75 8.87 -5.15
N ALA A 96 -5.01 10.02 -4.54
CA ALA A 96 -5.34 10.12 -3.12
C ALA A 96 -6.73 9.54 -2.84
N LEU A 97 -6.83 8.57 -1.93
CA LEU A 97 -8.10 7.95 -1.51
C LEU A 97 -8.79 8.71 -0.36
N VAL A 98 -8.03 9.51 0.37
CA VAL A 98 -8.45 10.38 1.47
C VAL A 98 -7.70 11.71 1.38
N PRO A 99 -8.12 12.78 2.07
CA PRO A 99 -7.32 14.00 2.17
C PRO A 99 -5.89 13.65 2.60
N SER A 100 -4.91 14.11 1.83
CA SER A 100 -3.53 13.65 1.95
C SER A 100 -2.56 14.81 1.94
N VAL A 101 -1.41 14.62 2.58
CA VAL A 101 -0.28 15.55 2.55
C VAL A 101 0.93 14.77 2.10
N LEU A 102 1.60 15.25 1.05
CA LEU A 102 2.81 14.66 0.54
C LEU A 102 3.92 15.69 0.38
N TYR A 103 5.14 15.20 0.21
CA TYR A 103 6.29 15.97 -0.21
C TYR A 103 6.81 15.43 -1.52
N GLU A 104 7.03 16.29 -2.50
CA GLU A 104 7.53 15.95 -3.81
C GLU A 104 8.97 16.46 -3.99
N ILE A 105 9.85 15.61 -4.50
CA ILE A 105 11.26 15.93 -4.76
C ILE A 105 11.59 15.59 -6.22
N GLN A 106 12.24 16.54 -6.91
CA GLN A 106 12.64 16.34 -8.30
C GLN A 106 13.84 15.40 -8.38
N ARG A 107 13.96 14.67 -9.48
CA ARG A 107 15.00 13.65 -9.71
C ARG A 107 16.41 14.19 -9.48
N PRO A 108 16.82 15.37 -9.99
CA PRO A 108 18.18 15.88 -9.73
C PRO A 108 18.49 16.05 -8.23
N ASP A 109 17.53 16.56 -7.46
CA ASP A 109 17.68 16.74 -6.01
C ASP A 109 17.65 15.40 -5.27
N PHE A 110 16.82 14.47 -5.73
CA PHE A 110 16.75 13.12 -5.18
C PHE A 110 18.05 12.34 -5.44
N ASP A 111 18.60 12.42 -6.65
CA ASP A 111 19.87 11.80 -7.02
C ASP A 111 21.03 12.37 -6.17
N ALA A 112 21.07 13.70 -6.00
CA ALA A 112 22.04 14.35 -5.14
C ALA A 112 21.89 13.95 -3.66
N PHE A 113 20.66 13.86 -3.16
CA PHE A 113 20.35 13.37 -1.82
C PHE A 113 20.85 11.93 -1.62
N LEU A 114 20.57 11.02 -2.55
CA LEU A 114 21.05 9.64 -2.44
C LEU A 114 22.58 9.54 -2.51
N ALA A 115 23.23 10.38 -3.32
CA ALA A 115 24.69 10.43 -3.40
C ALA A 115 25.34 10.92 -2.09
N GLY A 116 24.70 11.84 -1.38
CA GLY A 116 25.17 12.37 -0.10
C GLY A 116 24.87 11.46 1.11
N HIS A 117 23.83 10.62 1.02
CA HIS A 117 23.29 9.88 2.16
C HIS A 117 23.20 8.36 1.89
N HIS A 118 24.31 7.65 2.08
CA HIS A 118 24.41 6.20 1.79
C HIS A 118 23.39 5.34 2.57
N ARG A 119 23.01 5.72 3.80
CA ARG A 119 22.00 4.97 4.58
C ARG A 119 20.61 5.11 3.98
N ALA A 120 20.25 6.31 3.48
CA ALA A 120 19.03 6.51 2.71
C ALA A 120 19.04 5.67 1.44
N ALA A 121 20.12 5.69 0.66
CA ALA A 121 20.25 4.85 -0.54
C ALA A 121 20.05 3.35 -0.22
N ARG A 122 20.67 2.84 0.85
CA ARG A 122 20.47 1.46 1.31
C ARG A 122 19.01 1.19 1.70
N ARG A 123 18.35 2.13 2.38
CA ARG A 123 16.94 2.01 2.77
C ARG A 123 16.02 1.98 1.55
N ILE A 124 16.26 2.81 0.52
CA ILE A 124 15.53 2.77 -0.76
C ILE A 124 15.69 1.41 -1.45
N ILE A 125 16.93 0.89 -1.52
CA ILE A 125 17.19 -0.44 -2.09
C ILE A 125 16.41 -1.52 -1.33
N SER A 126 16.39 -1.45 0.01
CA SER A 126 15.62 -2.39 0.84
C SER A 126 14.11 -2.30 0.54
N ILE A 127 13.55 -1.09 0.44
CA ILE A 127 12.14 -0.86 0.11
C ILE A 127 11.80 -1.45 -1.26
N LEU A 128 12.63 -1.19 -2.27
CA LEU A 128 12.44 -1.74 -3.62
C LEU A 128 12.54 -3.27 -3.62
N GLY A 129 13.48 -3.85 -2.87
CA GLY A 129 13.62 -5.29 -2.70
C GLY A 129 12.39 -5.94 -2.07
N SER A 130 11.86 -5.36 -0.98
CA SER A 130 10.62 -5.82 -0.36
C SER A 130 9.44 -5.75 -1.31
N ARG A 131 9.32 -4.68 -2.11
CA ARG A 131 8.26 -4.54 -3.14
C ARG A 131 8.35 -5.59 -4.23
N VAL A 132 9.55 -5.92 -4.71
CA VAL A 132 9.74 -6.99 -5.70
C VAL A 132 9.34 -8.35 -5.15
N ARG A 133 9.73 -8.65 -3.91
CA ARG A 133 9.32 -9.91 -3.27
C ARG A 133 7.80 -9.97 -3.05
N TYR A 134 7.17 -8.86 -2.65
CA TYR A 134 5.72 -8.77 -2.48
C TYR A 134 5.00 -9.02 -3.81
N LEU A 135 5.47 -8.42 -4.91
CA LEU A 135 4.94 -8.68 -6.24
C LEU A 135 5.04 -10.16 -6.63
N GLY A 136 6.16 -10.81 -6.32
CA GLY A 136 6.32 -12.26 -6.54
C GLY A 136 5.27 -13.09 -5.78
N GLU A 137 4.96 -12.71 -4.54
CA GLU A 137 3.90 -13.34 -3.74
C GLU A 137 2.50 -13.09 -4.33
N GLN A 138 2.21 -11.87 -4.78
CA GLN A 138 0.93 -11.56 -5.42
C GLN A 138 0.73 -12.33 -6.73
N VAL A 139 1.79 -12.47 -7.54
CA VAL A 139 1.75 -13.29 -8.75
C VAL A 139 1.48 -14.76 -8.41
N SER A 140 2.14 -15.31 -7.39
CA SER A 140 1.88 -16.66 -6.90
C SER A 140 0.43 -16.83 -6.45
N ASN A 141 -0.08 -15.91 -5.62
CA ASN A 141 -1.46 -15.93 -5.13
C ASN A 141 -2.49 -15.90 -6.28
N LEU A 142 -2.23 -15.16 -7.37
CA LEU A 142 -3.11 -15.15 -8.54
C LEU A 142 -3.13 -16.49 -9.29
N MET A 143 -2.07 -17.28 -9.21
CA MET A 143 -1.96 -18.59 -9.86
C MET A 143 -2.54 -19.73 -9.02
N VAL A 144 -2.43 -19.64 -7.69
CA VAL A 144 -2.67 -20.79 -6.79
C VAL A 144 -3.80 -20.60 -5.80
N CYS A 145 -4.21 -19.35 -5.53
CA CYS A 145 -5.26 -19.06 -4.55
C CYS A 145 -6.56 -18.68 -5.24
N ASP A 146 -7.69 -19.11 -4.67
CA ASP A 146 -9.01 -18.64 -5.07
C ASP A 146 -9.27 -17.23 -4.52
N VAL A 147 -10.33 -16.56 -5.00
CA VAL A 147 -10.68 -15.18 -4.57
C VAL A 147 -10.85 -15.09 -3.06
N ASP A 148 -11.46 -16.12 -2.45
CA ASP A 148 -11.64 -16.24 -1.00
C ASP A 148 -10.32 -16.04 -0.25
N LYS A 149 -9.32 -16.89 -0.53
CA LYS A 149 -8.00 -16.80 0.11
C LYS A 149 -7.30 -15.47 -0.18
N ARG A 150 -7.40 -14.94 -1.40
CA ARG A 150 -6.81 -13.64 -1.74
C ARG A 150 -7.44 -12.49 -0.95
N LEU A 151 -8.76 -12.54 -0.70
CA LEU A 151 -9.45 -11.58 0.15
C LEU A 151 -9.00 -11.68 1.60
N ALA A 152 -8.92 -12.89 2.17
CA ALA A 152 -8.41 -13.10 3.53
C ALA A 152 -6.99 -12.54 3.70
N LYS A 153 -6.06 -12.88 2.80
CA LYS A 153 -4.69 -12.35 2.80
C LYS A 153 -4.66 -10.81 2.71
N LEU A 154 -5.50 -10.22 1.85
CA LEU A 154 -5.60 -8.78 1.73
C LEU A 154 -6.09 -8.13 3.04
N LEU A 155 -7.13 -8.68 3.68
CA LEU A 155 -7.68 -8.13 4.92
C LEU A 155 -6.66 -8.21 6.07
N VAL A 156 -5.91 -9.31 6.19
CA VAL A 156 -4.80 -9.43 7.14
C VAL A 156 -3.75 -8.35 6.88
N HIS A 157 -3.33 -8.19 5.62
CA HIS A 157 -2.34 -7.17 5.25
C HIS A 157 -2.82 -5.75 5.58
N LEU A 158 -4.08 -5.43 5.31
CA LEU A 158 -4.67 -4.12 5.63
C LEU A 158 -4.81 -3.86 7.13
N ALA A 159 -4.99 -4.91 7.94
CA ALA A 159 -5.11 -4.82 9.39
C ALA A 159 -3.75 -4.79 10.11
N TYR A 160 -2.67 -5.19 9.43
CA TYR A 160 -1.39 -5.49 10.07
C TYR A 160 -0.78 -4.34 10.86
N GLU A 161 -0.96 -3.09 10.43
CA GLU A 161 -0.47 -1.90 11.16
C GLU A 161 -0.98 -1.87 12.62
N HIS A 162 -2.15 -2.44 12.87
CA HIS A 162 -2.77 -2.53 14.19
C HIS A 162 -2.52 -3.87 14.90
N LEU A 163 -1.82 -4.81 14.25
CA LEU A 163 -1.53 -6.16 14.74
C LEU A 163 -0.05 -6.35 15.13
N ARG A 164 0.66 -5.25 15.44
CA ARG A 164 2.11 -5.28 15.73
C ARG A 164 2.47 -5.88 17.10
N SER A 165 1.55 -5.88 18.07
CA SER A 165 1.73 -6.56 19.36
C SER A 165 1.04 -7.93 19.37
N GLU A 166 1.60 -8.89 20.11
CA GLU A 166 1.03 -10.24 20.22
C GLU A 166 -0.43 -10.20 20.72
N ASP A 167 -0.72 -9.37 21.72
CA ASP A 167 -2.07 -9.19 22.28
C ASP A 167 -3.09 -8.64 21.26
N SER A 168 -2.63 -7.95 20.21
CA SER A 168 -3.51 -7.37 19.19
C SER A 168 -4.20 -8.41 18.33
N TRP A 169 -3.63 -9.61 18.23
CA TRP A 169 -4.20 -10.69 17.42
C TRP A 169 -5.45 -11.30 18.05
N GLU A 170 -5.66 -11.11 19.35
CA GLU A 170 -6.82 -11.60 20.09
C GLU A 170 -7.94 -10.55 20.23
N GLN A 171 -7.75 -9.35 19.69
CA GLN A 171 -8.68 -8.23 19.83
C GLN A 171 -9.25 -7.78 18.47
N PRO A 172 -10.49 -7.27 18.45
CA PRO A 172 -11.05 -6.70 17.23
C PRO A 172 -10.22 -5.52 16.72
N VAL A 173 -9.98 -5.48 15.41
CA VAL A 173 -9.20 -4.44 14.74
C VAL A 173 -10.02 -3.81 13.62
N THR A 174 -10.08 -2.48 13.59
CA THR A 174 -10.71 -1.76 12.48
C THR A 174 -9.72 -1.54 11.35
N ILE A 175 -10.04 -2.01 10.14
CA ILE A 175 -9.27 -1.71 8.96
C ILE A 175 -9.44 -0.23 8.61
N SER A 176 -8.32 0.50 8.61
CA SER A 176 -8.28 1.92 8.27
C SER A 176 -7.21 2.21 7.21
N PRO A 177 -7.52 3.08 6.23
CA PRO A 177 -8.79 3.77 6.03
C PRO A 177 -9.82 2.91 5.27
N SER A 178 -11.08 3.35 5.29
CA SER A 178 -12.21 2.72 4.60
C SER A 178 -11.99 2.49 3.10
N LEU A 179 -12.00 1.23 2.68
CA LEU A 179 -12.01 0.83 1.28
C LEU A 179 -13.41 0.38 0.85
N THR A 180 -13.78 0.73 -0.37
CA THR A 180 -15.00 0.23 -1.01
C THR A 180 -14.83 -1.22 -1.46
N GLN A 181 -15.93 -1.94 -1.61
CA GLN A 181 -15.90 -3.31 -2.14
C GLN A 181 -15.33 -3.37 -3.56
N GLU A 182 -15.53 -2.32 -4.37
CA GLU A 182 -14.93 -2.20 -5.69
C GLU A 182 -13.40 -2.09 -5.62
N GLN A 183 -12.87 -1.33 -4.67
CA GLN A 183 -11.42 -1.27 -4.43
C GLN A 183 -10.87 -2.62 -3.94
N LEU A 184 -11.56 -3.32 -3.05
CA LEU A 184 -11.17 -4.66 -2.63
C LEU A 184 -11.19 -5.65 -3.81
N ALA A 185 -12.19 -5.55 -4.70
CA ALA A 185 -12.25 -6.36 -5.92
C ALA A 185 -11.08 -6.06 -6.85
N ALA A 186 -10.76 -4.77 -7.03
CA ALA A 186 -9.63 -4.32 -7.83
C ALA A 186 -8.28 -4.80 -7.29
N MET A 187 -8.13 -4.93 -5.97
CA MET A 187 -6.91 -5.42 -5.32
C MET A 187 -6.80 -6.96 -5.32
N THR A 188 -7.93 -7.68 -5.32
CA THR A 188 -7.98 -9.16 -5.30
C THR A 188 -8.13 -9.78 -6.68
N GLY A 189 -8.25 -8.97 -7.74
CA GLY A 189 -8.46 -9.44 -9.11
C GLY A 189 -9.82 -10.11 -9.30
N SER A 190 -10.86 -9.63 -8.61
CA SER A 190 -12.22 -10.17 -8.65
C SER A 190 -13.23 -9.13 -9.14
N CYS A 191 -14.53 -9.40 -9.00
CA CYS A 191 -15.60 -8.43 -9.19
C CYS A 191 -16.24 -8.05 -7.85
N GLN A 192 -16.88 -6.88 -7.81
CA GLN A 192 -17.53 -6.36 -6.61
C GLN A 192 -18.57 -7.35 -6.03
N GLN A 193 -19.32 -8.04 -6.89
CA GLN A 193 -20.33 -9.00 -6.46
C GLN A 193 -19.72 -10.14 -5.65
N THR A 194 -18.66 -10.79 -6.16
CA THR A 194 -17.97 -11.87 -5.45
C THR A 194 -17.38 -11.39 -4.12
N ILE A 195 -16.82 -10.17 -4.08
CA ILE A 195 -16.35 -9.58 -2.82
C ILE A 195 -17.49 -9.34 -1.84
N SER A 196 -18.64 -8.87 -2.30
CA SER A 196 -19.81 -8.67 -1.43
C SER A 196 -20.34 -9.99 -0.86
N GLU A 197 -20.32 -11.07 -1.65
CA GLU A 197 -20.73 -12.41 -1.21
C GLU A 197 -19.76 -12.94 -0.15
N LEU A 198 -18.45 -12.92 -0.41
CA LEU A 198 -17.43 -13.36 0.54
C LEU A 198 -17.42 -12.54 1.84
N LEU A 199 -17.57 -11.22 1.76
CA LEU A 199 -17.66 -10.38 2.96
C LEU A 199 -18.91 -10.70 3.80
N LYS A 200 -19.99 -11.17 3.19
CA LYS A 200 -21.18 -11.62 3.92
C LYS A 200 -20.91 -12.96 4.60
N GLU A 201 -20.30 -13.91 3.88
CA GLU A 201 -19.89 -15.20 4.44
C GLU A 201 -18.96 -15.01 5.66
N TYR A 202 -17.98 -14.10 5.57
CA TYR A 202 -17.06 -13.84 6.68
C TYR A 202 -17.77 -13.19 7.88
N GLN A 203 -18.85 -12.43 7.66
CA GLN A 203 -19.70 -11.92 8.74
C GLN A 203 -20.50 -13.04 9.40
N ASP A 204 -21.10 -13.91 8.60
CA ASP A 204 -21.89 -15.05 9.07
C ASP A 204 -21.00 -16.05 9.87
N GLU A 205 -19.72 -16.15 9.52
CA GLU A 205 -18.70 -16.94 10.25
C GLU A 205 -18.12 -16.25 11.50
N GLY A 206 -18.51 -14.99 11.75
CA GLY A 206 -18.03 -14.17 12.87
C GLY A 206 -16.56 -13.72 12.74
N LEU A 207 -15.98 -13.75 11.54
CA LEU A 207 -14.61 -13.28 11.30
C LEU A 207 -14.50 -11.77 11.29
N LEU A 208 -15.53 -11.10 10.80
CA LEU A 208 -15.55 -9.66 10.63
C LEU A 208 -16.95 -9.08 10.78
N GLN A 209 -17.00 -7.77 10.95
CA GLN A 209 -18.20 -6.96 10.90
C GLN A 209 -18.01 -5.91 9.81
N VAL A 210 -18.98 -5.79 8.89
CA VAL A 210 -18.95 -4.77 7.84
C VAL A 210 -20.11 -3.80 8.05
N ASP A 211 -19.78 -2.51 8.18
CA ASP A 211 -20.78 -1.44 8.10
C ASP A 211 -20.37 -0.46 7.02
N ARG A 212 -21.15 -0.32 5.94
CA ARG A 212 -21.03 0.58 4.77
C ARG A 212 -19.62 0.81 4.22
N ARG A 213 -18.72 1.41 5.00
CA ARG A 213 -17.32 1.78 4.68
C ARG A 213 -16.28 1.23 5.65
N HIS A 214 -16.68 0.65 6.78
CA HIS A 214 -15.78 0.15 7.81
C HIS A 214 -15.84 -1.38 7.85
N ILE A 215 -14.64 -1.98 7.89
CA ILE A 215 -14.49 -3.41 8.12
C ILE A 215 -13.75 -3.55 9.45
N VAL A 216 -14.39 -4.23 10.39
CA VAL A 216 -13.78 -4.60 11.67
C VAL A 216 -13.48 -6.08 11.60
N VAL A 217 -12.21 -6.46 11.69
CA VAL A 217 -11.78 -7.84 11.86
C VAL A 217 -12.04 -8.21 13.31
N LEU A 218 -13.01 -9.09 13.57
CA LEU A 218 -13.40 -9.49 14.92
C LEU A 218 -12.45 -10.53 15.50
N ASN A 219 -11.89 -11.40 14.64
CA ASN A 219 -10.94 -12.44 15.04
C ASN A 219 -9.75 -12.47 14.06
N PRO A 220 -8.69 -11.67 14.32
CA PRO A 220 -7.51 -11.61 13.47
C PRO A 220 -6.78 -12.96 13.33
N LEU A 221 -6.69 -13.76 14.40
CA LEU A 221 -6.06 -15.09 14.36
C LEU A 221 -6.80 -16.04 13.40
N LYS A 222 -8.12 -16.13 13.53
CA LYS A 222 -8.92 -17.02 12.66
C LYS A 222 -8.91 -16.53 11.21
N LEU A 223 -8.83 -15.21 10.99
CA LEU A 223 -8.64 -14.64 9.65
C LEU A 223 -7.26 -15.00 9.07
N LEU A 224 -6.20 -15.00 9.90
CA LEU A 224 -4.85 -15.42 9.51
C LEU A 224 -4.81 -16.90 9.11
N GLU A 225 -5.46 -17.77 9.89
CA GLU A 225 -5.60 -19.19 9.56
C GLU A 225 -6.29 -19.38 8.19
N LYS A 226 -7.36 -18.64 7.93
CA LYS A 226 -8.06 -18.67 6.64
C LYS A 226 -7.23 -18.11 5.49
N ALA A 227 -6.34 -17.16 5.77
CA ALA A 227 -5.38 -16.64 4.82
C ALA A 227 -4.27 -17.66 4.49
N GLU A 228 -4.15 -18.75 5.25
CA GLU A 228 -3.06 -19.74 5.18
C GLU A 228 -1.69 -19.04 5.24
N LEU A 229 -1.57 -18.07 6.15
CA LEU A 229 -0.34 -17.35 6.47
C LEU A 229 0.19 -17.82 7.81
#